data_AF-A0A6V7HSE4-F1
#
_entry.id   AF-A0A6V7HSE4-F1
#
_cell.length_a   1.000
_cell.length_b   1.000
_cell.length_c   1.000
_cell.angle_alpha   90.00
_cell.angle_beta   90.00
_cell.angle_gamma   90.00
#
_symmetry.space_group_name_H-M   'P 1'
#
loop_
_entity.id
_entity.type
_entity.pdbx_description
1 polymer ?
#
loop_
_entity_poly.entity_id
_entity_poly.type
_entity_poly.pdbx_seq_one_letter_code
_entity_poly.pdbx_strand_id
1 'polypeptide(L)'
;PRNKEQEAEVLAWIEAVLETKLPPGNYEDILRDGVILCNLINKIAPGSVKKVQAKGTNFQLMENVQRFQAAIKAYGVPQEEIFQTADLFERRNIPQVTLCLYALGRI
;
A
#
# COMPACT_ATOMS: atom_id res chain seq x y z
N PRO A 1 6.20 1.59 -17.57
CA PRO A 1 7.18 2.58 -17.03
C PRO A 1 6.55 3.28 -15.82
N ARG A 2 7.35 3.86 -14.92
CA ARG A 2 6.81 4.67 -13.81
C ARG A 2 6.17 5.95 -14.34
N ASN A 3 5.06 6.37 -13.73
CA ASN A 3 4.38 7.62 -14.05
C ASN A 3 4.22 8.43 -12.75
N LYS A 4 4.93 9.56 -12.66
CA LYS A 4 4.96 10.39 -11.46
C LYS A 4 3.63 11.06 -11.15
N GLU A 5 2.83 11.35 -12.17
CA GLU A 5 1.50 11.95 -11.97
C GLU A 5 0.57 10.94 -11.31
N GLN A 6 0.56 9.70 -11.79
CA GLN A 6 -0.20 8.60 -11.18
C GLN A 6 0.26 8.29 -9.76
N GLU A 7 1.57 8.28 -9.51
CA GLU A 7 2.12 8.10 -8.16
C GLU A 7 1.66 9.22 -7.21
N ALA A 8 1.64 10.48 -7.67
CA ALA A 8 1.16 11.60 -6.88
C ALA A 8 -0.36 11.55 -6.63
N GLU A 9 -1.15 11.17 -7.64
CA GLU A 9 -2.59 10.95 -7.49
C GLU A 9 -2.91 9.89 -6.45
N VAL A 10 -2.17 8.76 -6.46
CA VAL A 10 -2.32 7.70 -5.47
C VAL A 10 -2.01 8.22 -4.06
N LEU A 11 -0.93 8.97 -3.86
CA LEU A 11 -0.62 9.54 -2.54
C LEU A 11 -1.71 10.53 -2.08
N ALA A 12 -2.21 11.39 -2.98
CA ALA A 12 -3.28 12.33 -2.67
C ALA A 12 -4.58 11.60 -2.31
N TRP A 13 -4.91 10.51 -3.00
CA TRP A 13 -6.04 9.66 -2.67
C TRP A 13 -5.87 9.00 -1.30
N ILE A 14 -4.68 8.46 -0.99
CA ILE A 14 -4.39 7.88 0.33
C ILE A 14 -4.56 8.94 1.43
N GLU A 15 -4.05 10.16 1.24
CA GLU A 15 -4.23 11.27 2.19
C GLU A 15 -5.71 11.59 2.42
N ALA A 16 -6.51 11.62 1.34
CA ALA A 16 -7.93 11.91 1.42
C ALA A 16 -8.69 10.82 2.19
N VAL A 17 -8.38 9.53 1.95
CA VAL A 17 -9.00 8.41 2.66
C VAL A 17 -8.59 8.42 4.14
N LEU A 18 -7.31 8.61 4.44
CA LEU A 18 -6.78 8.62 5.81
C LEU A 18 -7.07 9.91 6.57
N GLU A 19 -7.58 10.94 5.90
CA GLU A 19 -7.84 12.28 6.44
C GLU A 19 -6.60 12.87 7.14
N THR A 20 -5.40 12.50 6.67
CA THR A 20 -4.12 12.82 7.30
C THR A 20 -3.05 13.02 6.24
N LYS A 21 -2.11 13.94 6.47
CA LYS A 21 -0.96 14.17 5.59
C LYS A 21 0.07 13.05 5.69
N LEU A 22 0.55 12.58 4.54
CA LEU A 22 1.60 11.58 4.47
C LEU A 22 2.97 12.22 4.76
N PRO A 23 3.93 11.45 5.28
CA PRO A 23 5.29 11.94 5.46
C PRO A 23 5.91 12.34 4.11
N PRO A 24 6.81 13.34 4.09
CA PRO A 24 7.51 13.70 2.87
C PRO A 24 8.44 12.57 2.43
N GLY A 25 8.52 12.32 1.13
CA GLY A 25 9.41 11.30 0.58
C GLY A 25 9.07 10.92 -0.85
N ASN A 26 9.84 9.98 -1.41
CA ASN A 26 9.48 9.35 -2.67
C ASN A 26 8.31 8.39 -2.47
N TYR A 27 7.51 8.20 -3.51
CA TYR A 27 6.35 7.30 -3.53
C TYR A 27 6.64 5.92 -2.89
N GLU A 28 7.71 5.26 -3.35
CA GLU A 28 8.08 3.94 -2.86
C GLU A 28 8.59 3.93 -1.41
N ASP A 29 9.18 5.04 -0.95
CA ASP A 29 9.73 5.18 0.40
C ASP A 29 8.63 5.42 1.42
N ILE A 30 7.61 6.20 1.04
CA ILE A 30 6.42 6.45 1.86
C ILE A 30 5.65 5.14 2.12
N LEU A 31 5.54 4.28 1.10
CA LEU A 31 4.73 3.05 1.20
C LEU A 31 5.53 1.84 1.72
N ARG A 32 6.87 1.92 1.74
CA ARG A 32 7.78 0.77 1.84
C ARG A 32 7.55 -0.13 3.05
N ASP A 33 7.27 0.48 4.20
CA ASP A 33 7.14 -0.22 5.48
C ASP A 33 5.78 -0.89 5.69
N GLY A 34 4.86 -0.68 4.76
CA GLY A 34 3.50 -1.22 4.76
C GLY A 34 2.57 -0.62 5.82
N VAL A 35 3.01 0.33 6.64
CA VAL A 35 2.19 0.92 7.72
C VAL A 35 1.03 1.71 7.11
N ILE A 36 1.34 2.61 6.18
CA ILE A 36 0.34 3.42 5.48
C ILE A 36 -0.64 2.55 4.71
N LEU A 37 -0.16 1.49 4.06
CA LEU A 37 -0.99 0.54 3.33
C LEU A 37 -1.97 -0.19 4.25
N CYS A 38 -1.50 -0.70 5.40
CA CYS A 38 -2.37 -1.32 6.39
C CYS A 38 -3.42 -0.35 6.96
N ASN A 39 -3.01 0.89 7.24
CA ASN A 39 -3.93 1.91 7.74
C ASN A 39 -4.99 2.27 6.70
N LEU A 40 -4.60 2.35 5.42
CA LEU A 40 -5.49 2.64 4.30
C LEU A 40 -6.61 1.58 4.22
N ILE A 41 -6.25 0.30 4.18
CA ILE A 41 -7.27 -0.76 4.10
C ILE A 41 -8.12 -0.84 5.38
N ASN A 42 -7.55 -0.56 6.56
CA ASN A 42 -8.33 -0.49 7.80
C ASN A 42 -9.32 0.68 7.84
N LYS A 43 -9.05 1.77 7.12
CA LYS A 43 -9.97 2.90 7.01
C LYS A 43 -11.11 2.59 6.03
N ILE A 44 -10.81 1.90 4.93
CA ILE A 44 -11.80 1.45 3.93
C ILE A 44 -12.67 0.31 4.47
N ALA A 45 -12.03 -0.69 5.10
CA ALA A 45 -12.65 -1.87 5.65
C ALA A 45 -12.15 -2.09 7.10
N PRO A 46 -12.90 -1.59 8.10
CA PRO A 46 -12.48 -1.68 9.49
C PRO A 46 -12.20 -3.12 9.96
N GLY A 47 -11.03 -3.31 10.58
CA GLY A 47 -10.61 -4.59 11.15
C GLY A 47 -9.90 -5.54 10.17
N SER A 48 -9.65 -5.12 8.93
CA SER A 48 -8.94 -5.93 7.92
C SER A 48 -7.52 -6.33 8.32
N VAL A 49 -6.76 -5.43 8.96
CA VAL A 49 -5.42 -5.71 9.47
C VAL A 49 -5.37 -5.44 10.97
N LYS A 50 -5.30 -6.50 11.76
CA LYS A 50 -5.30 -6.43 13.24
C LYS A 50 -3.99 -5.92 13.84
N LYS A 51 -2.86 -6.19 13.18
CA LYS A 51 -1.51 -5.89 13.70
C LYS A 51 -0.69 -5.17 12.65
N VAL A 52 -0.26 -3.95 12.99
CA VAL A 52 0.61 -3.12 12.15
C VAL A 52 1.89 -2.83 12.92
N GLN A 53 3.03 -3.18 12.32
CA GLN A 53 4.35 -2.95 12.91
C GLN A 53 4.87 -1.57 12.49
N ALA A 54 4.81 -0.59 13.40
CA ALA A 54 5.26 0.77 13.09
C ALA A 54 6.79 0.88 12.93
N LYS A 55 7.54 -0.02 13.57
CA LYS A 55 9.00 -0.11 13.53
C LYS A 55 9.41 -1.57 13.68
N GLY A 56 10.60 -1.93 13.21
CA GLY A 56 11.12 -3.29 13.37
C GLY A 56 12.19 -3.64 12.35
N THR A 57 12.53 -4.91 12.30
CA THR A 57 13.41 -5.45 11.26
C THR A 57 12.73 -5.40 9.89
N ASN A 58 13.51 -5.44 8.81
CA ASN A 58 12.97 -5.49 7.44
C ASN A 58 11.92 -6.60 7.27
N PHE A 59 12.15 -7.77 7.88
CA PHE A 59 11.20 -8.87 7.87
C PHE A 59 9.84 -8.47 8.48
N GLN A 60 9.84 -7.80 9.64
CA GLN A 60 8.61 -7.36 10.31
C GLN A 60 7.84 -6.31 9.49
N LEU A 61 8.54 -5.45 8.75
CA LEU A 61 7.92 -4.46 7.87
C LEU A 61 7.37 -5.12 6.59
N MET A 62 8.07 -6.10 6.03
CA MET A 62 7.56 -6.92 4.93
C MET A 62 6.27 -7.65 5.31
N GLU A 63 6.13 -8.11 6.56
CA GLU A 63 4.87 -8.70 7.04
C GLU A 63 3.69 -7.72 7.00
N ASN A 64 3.90 -6.40 7.18
CA ASN A 64 2.81 -5.43 7.02
C ASN A 64 2.31 -5.43 5.58
N VAL A 65 3.21 -5.39 4.61
CA VAL A 65 2.87 -5.44 3.18
C VAL A 65 2.09 -6.72 2.86
N GLN A 66 2.49 -7.87 3.41
CA GLN A 66 1.78 -9.13 3.24
C GLN A 66 0.37 -9.12 3.86
N ARG A 67 0.23 -8.54 5.06
CA ARG A 67 -1.08 -8.37 5.71
C ARG A 67 -2.01 -7.48 4.88
N PHE A 68 -1.48 -6.38 4.33
CA PHE A 68 -2.22 -5.52 3.41
C PHE A 68 -2.66 -6.29 2.16
N GLN A 69 -1.75 -7.02 1.49
CA GLN A 69 -2.07 -7.83 0.30
C GLN A 69 -3.19 -8.83 0.58
N ALA A 70 -3.13 -9.54 1.72
CA ALA A 70 -4.17 -10.47 2.14
C ALA A 70 -5.51 -9.76 2.39
N ALA A 71 -5.48 -8.58 3.02
CA ALA A 71 -6.66 -7.78 3.31
C ALA A 71 -7.36 -7.28 2.04
N ILE A 72 -6.62 -6.71 1.08
CA ILE A 72 -7.22 -6.21 -0.16
C ILE A 72 -7.72 -7.34 -1.07
N LYS A 73 -7.07 -8.52 -1.03
CA LYS A 73 -7.58 -9.72 -1.70
C LYS A 73 -8.94 -10.14 -1.14
N ALA A 74 -9.08 -10.15 0.18
CA ALA A 74 -10.34 -10.47 0.84
C ALA A 74 -11.41 -9.38 0.61
N TYR A 75 -10.99 -8.13 0.46
CA TYR A 75 -11.88 -7.00 0.16
C TYR A 75 -12.46 -7.05 -1.25
N GLY A 76 -11.70 -7.58 -2.22
CA GLY A 76 -12.19 -7.81 -3.59
C GLY A 76 -11.20 -7.48 -4.71
N VAL A 77 -9.97 -7.05 -4.39
CA VAL A 77 -8.96 -6.77 -5.42
C VAL A 77 -8.55 -8.09 -6.11
N PRO A 78 -8.62 -8.18 -7.46
CA PRO A 78 -8.21 -9.38 -8.20
C PRO A 78 -6.75 -9.75 -7.92
N GLN A 79 -6.47 -11.05 -7.81
CA GLN A 79 -5.14 -11.53 -7.46
C GLN A 79 -4.06 -11.09 -8.46
N GLU A 80 -4.41 -10.95 -9.74
CA GLU A 80 -3.48 -10.53 -10.80
C GLU A 80 -3.07 -9.06 -10.66
N GLU A 81 -3.89 -8.24 -10.00
CA GLU A 81 -3.62 -6.82 -9.76
C GLU A 81 -2.86 -6.59 -8.44
N ILE A 82 -2.71 -7.62 -7.59
CA ILE A 82 -1.99 -7.51 -6.32
C ILE A 82 -0.48 -7.64 -6.55
N PHE A 83 0.26 -6.58 -6.20
CA PHE A 83 1.72 -6.57 -6.28
C PHE A 83 2.36 -7.57 -5.29
N GLN A 84 3.60 -7.98 -5.55
CA GLN A 84 4.41 -8.83 -4.65
C GLN A 84 5.22 -7.99 -3.67
N THR A 85 5.54 -8.50 -2.48
CA THR A 85 6.30 -7.72 -1.48
C THR A 85 7.61 -7.14 -2.02
N ALA A 86 8.33 -7.90 -2.86
CA ALA A 86 9.57 -7.45 -3.49
C ALA A 86 9.36 -6.29 -4.50
N ASP A 87 8.18 -6.18 -5.12
CA ASP A 87 7.87 -5.10 -6.06
C ASP A 87 7.99 -3.73 -5.40
N LEU A 88 7.55 -3.63 -4.14
CA LEU A 88 7.65 -2.44 -3.31
C LEU A 88 8.95 -2.40 -2.50
N PHE A 89 9.22 -3.43 -1.69
CA PHE A 89 10.28 -3.39 -0.69
C PHE A 89 11.69 -3.34 -1.29
N GLU A 90 11.89 -4.04 -2.41
CA GLU A 90 13.12 -4.04 -3.21
C GLU A 90 12.99 -3.17 -4.47
N ARG A 91 11.85 -2.48 -4.64
CA ARG A 91 11.54 -1.62 -5.78
C ARG A 91 11.61 -2.32 -7.14
N ARG A 92 11.33 -3.64 -7.19
CA ARG A 92 11.40 -4.41 -8.45
C ARG A 92 10.37 -3.98 -9.48
N ASN A 93 9.18 -3.54 -9.04
CA ASN A 93 8.09 -3.19 -9.96
C ASN A 93 7.10 -2.19 -9.33
N ILE A 94 7.55 -0.95 -9.14
CA ILE A 94 6.71 0.16 -8.62
C ILE A 94 5.44 0.42 -9.46
N PRO A 95 5.46 0.28 -10.81
CA PRO A 95 4.23 0.39 -11.59
C PRO A 95 3.13 -0.61 -11.16
N GLN A 96 3.49 -1.84 -10.78
CA GLN A 96 2.52 -2.83 -10.28
C GLN A 96 1.92 -2.41 -8.93
N VAL A 97 2.72 -1.79 -8.04
CA VAL A 97 2.21 -1.24 -6.77
C VAL A 97 1.16 -0.16 -7.04
N THR A 98 1.44 0.70 -8.02
CA THR A 98 0.52 1.77 -8.44
C THR A 98 -0.78 1.20 -9.01
N LEU A 99 -0.69 0.23 -9.93
CA LEU A 99 -1.86 -0.47 -10.49
C LEU A 99 -2.74 -1.08 -9.40
N CYS A 100 -2.13 -1.77 -8.44
CA CYS A 100 -2.83 -2.37 -7.30
C CYS A 100 -3.62 -1.35 -6.49
N LEU A 101 -3.06 -0.16 -6.26
CA LEU A 101 -3.74 0.90 -5.50
C LEU A 101 -4.87 1.55 -6.29
N TYR A 102 -4.74 1.70 -7.61
CA TYR A 102 -5.89 2.05 -8.46
C TYR A 102 -6.96 0.97 -8.46
N ALA A 103 -6.59 -0.32 -8.41
CA ALA A 103 -7.55 -1.41 -8.29
C ALA A 103 -8.35 -1.31 -6.99
N LEU A 104 -7.66 -1.08 -5.87
CA LEU A 104 -8.32 -0.88 -4.59
C LEU A 104 -9.26 0.33 -4.58
N GLY A 105 -8.86 1.46 -5.16
CA GLY A 105 -9.68 2.68 -5.21
C GLY A 105 -10.88 2.64 -6.16
N ARG A 106 -11.01 1.60 -6.98
CA ARG A 106 -12.14 1.39 -7.91
C ARG A 106 -13.27 0.54 -7.32
N ILE A 107 -13.02 -0.13 -6.19
CA ILE A 107 -13.99 -0.98 -5.48
C ILE A 107 -14.78 -0.12 -4.51
#